data_AF-A0A2V7P734-F1
#
_entry.id   AF-A0A2V7P734-F1
#
_cell.length_a   1.000
_cell.length_b   1.000
_cell.length_c   1.000
_cell.angle_alpha   90.00
_cell.angle_beta   90.00
_cell.angle_gamma   90.00
#
_symmetry.space_group_name_H-M   'P 1'
#
loop_
_entity.id
_entity.type
_entity.pdbx_description
1 polymer ?
#
loop_
_entity_poly.entity_id
_entity_poly.type
_entity_poly.pdbx_seq_one_letter_code
_entity_poly.pdbx_strand_id
1 'polypeptide(L)'
;MPISLSRRQFLGLTTGVIGAAVVGDGFLIEPRAVQVTRHDIAIPGLAPALDGFRIACVTDVHISHGVRRGGRAMLELLARERPHLVALVGDICNHRADL
;
A
#
# COMPACT_ATOMS: atom_id res chain seq x y z
N MET A 1 9.02 31.25 -33.85
CA MET A 1 9.61 30.20 -34.71
C MET A 1 9.05 28.86 -34.23
N PRO A 2 8.44 28.03 -35.10
CA PRO A 2 7.98 26.71 -34.67
C PRO A 2 9.19 25.86 -34.30
N ILE A 3 9.14 25.20 -33.15
CA ILE A 3 10.18 24.27 -32.72
C ILE A 3 10.08 23.03 -33.63
N SER A 4 11.02 22.87 -34.55
CA SER A 4 11.12 21.68 -35.39
C SER A 4 11.87 20.58 -34.63
N LEU A 5 11.12 19.70 -33.97
CA LEU A 5 11.69 18.51 -33.33
C LEU A 5 12.06 17.48 -34.39
N SER A 6 13.31 17.00 -34.36
CA SER A 6 13.67 15.81 -35.13
C SER A 6 12.93 14.59 -34.58
N ARG A 7 12.67 13.59 -35.44
CA ARG A 7 12.04 12.32 -35.02
C ARG A 7 12.76 11.69 -33.82
N ARG A 8 14.10 11.80 -33.77
CA ARG A 8 14.91 11.29 -32.66
C ARG A 8 14.68 12.04 -31.35
N GLN A 9 14.60 13.37 -31.40
CA GLN A 9 14.30 14.19 -30.23
C GLN A 9 12.87 13.96 -29.74
N PHE A 10 11.91 13.85 -30.67
CA PHE A 10 10.53 13.54 -30.32
C PHE A 10 10.43 12.20 -29.59
N LEU A 11 11.00 11.13 -30.16
CA LEU A 11 11.02 9.80 -29.54
C LEU A 11 11.76 9.79 -28.19
N GLY A 12 12.94 10.43 -28.12
CA GLY A 12 13.71 10.52 -26.87
C GLY A 12 12.93 11.21 -25.75
N LEU A 13 12.23 12.31 -26.07
CA LEU A 13 11.38 13.01 -25.12
C LEU A 13 10.17 12.17 -24.70
N THR A 14 9.48 11.51 -25.64
CA THR A 14 8.32 10.66 -25.29
C THR A 14 8.75 9.48 -24.41
N THR A 15 9.83 8.79 -24.75
CA THR A 15 10.36 7.69 -23.92
C THR A 15 10.79 8.19 -22.54
N GLY A 16 11.44 9.35 -22.47
CA GLY A 16 11.82 9.96 -21.19
C GLY A 16 10.62 10.28 -20.29
N VAL A 17 9.55 10.85 -20.86
CA VAL A 17 8.30 11.15 -20.13
C VAL A 17 7.63 9.87 -19.64
N ILE A 18 7.51 8.86 -20.49
CA ILE A 18 6.92 7.56 -20.11
C ILE A 18 7.74 6.91 -18.99
N GLY A 19 9.07 6.90 -19.11
CA GLY A 19 9.95 6.36 -18.08
C GLY A 19 9.80 7.09 -16.74
N ALA A 20 9.75 8.42 -16.76
CA ALA A 20 9.53 9.22 -15.55
C ALA A 20 8.16 8.94 -14.91
N ALA A 21 7.11 8.74 -15.73
CA ALA A 21 5.78 8.41 -15.23
C ALA A 21 5.76 7.03 -14.54
N VAL A 22 6.38 6.01 -15.15
CA VAL A 22 6.47 4.65 -14.56
C VAL A 22 7.26 4.66 -13.25
N VAL A 23 8.39 5.35 -13.20
CA VAL A 23 9.17 5.51 -11.96
C VAL A 23 8.36 6.29 -10.91
N GLY A 24 7.67 7.35 -11.33
CA GLY A 24 6.80 8.12 -10.44
C GLY A 24 5.70 7.27 -9.83
N ASP A 25 5.03 6.43 -10.62
CA ASP A 25 3.95 5.55 -10.17
C ASP A 25 4.45 4.53 -9.13
N GLY A 26 5.49 3.76 -9.47
CA GLY A 26 6.03 2.70 -8.60
C GLY A 26 6.63 3.21 -7.28
N PHE A 27 7.21 4.43 -7.26
CA PHE A 27 7.84 4.96 -6.05
C PHE A 27 6.95 5.94 -5.26
N LEU A 28 5.95 6.56 -5.88
CA LEU A 28 5.11 7.57 -5.23
C LEU A 28 3.68 7.12 -4.98
N ILE A 29 3.09 6.30 -5.84
CA ILE A 29 1.66 5.97 -5.82
C ILE A 29 1.45 4.57 -5.26
N GLU A 30 2.05 3.55 -5.89
CA GLU A 30 1.94 2.14 -5.49
C GLU A 30 2.22 1.91 -3.99
N PRO A 31 3.23 2.54 -3.35
CA PRO A 31 3.52 2.30 -1.94
C PRO A 31 2.47 2.84 -0.95
N ARG A 32 1.46 3.57 -1.43
CA ARG A 32 0.33 4.06 -0.62
C ARG A 32 -0.97 3.30 -0.90
N ALA A 33 -0.97 2.38 -1.86
CA ALA A 33 -2.15 1.65 -2.29
C ALA A 33 -2.53 0.50 -1.33
N VAL A 34 -2.46 0.73 -0.01
CA VAL A 34 -2.93 -0.22 0.99
C VAL A 34 -4.45 -0.30 0.89
N GLN A 35 -4.96 -1.46 0.50
CA GLN A 35 -6.39 -1.68 0.33
C GLN A 35 -7.01 -2.19 1.64
N VAL A 36 -8.27 -1.80 1.89
CA VAL A 36 -9.06 -2.32 3.00
C VAL A 36 -10.26 -3.06 2.42
N THR A 37 -10.36 -4.34 2.74
CA THR A 37 -11.56 -5.14 2.53
C THR A 37 -12.22 -5.44 3.86
N ARG A 38 -13.55 -5.59 3.85
CA ARG A 38 -14.35 -5.88 5.04
C ARG A 38 -15.15 -7.15 4.79
N HIS A 39 -15.07 -8.06 5.74
CA HIS A 39 -15.74 -9.35 5.66
C HIS A 39 -16.38 -9.64 7.01
N ASP A 40 -17.69 -9.82 7.01
CA ASP A 40 -18.43 -10.28 8.19
C ASP A 40 -18.39 -11.80 8.22
N ILE A 41 -17.87 -12.36 9.30
CA ILE A 41 -17.70 -13.81 9.48
C ILE A 41 -18.74 -14.28 10.50
N ALA A 42 -19.75 -15.01 10.04
CA ALA A 42 -20.74 -15.60 10.93
C ALA A 42 -20.15 -16.84 11.63
N ILE A 43 -20.07 -16.79 12.97
CA ILE A 43 -19.56 -17.88 13.79
C ILE A 43 -20.72 -18.48 14.60
N PRO A 44 -21.18 -19.71 14.29
CA PRO A 44 -22.20 -20.37 15.08
C PRO A 44 -21.78 -20.53 16.54
N GLY A 45 -22.64 -20.10 17.47
CA GLY A 45 -22.36 -20.17 18.90
C GLY A 45 -21.33 -19.15 19.40
N LEU A 46 -21.09 -18.07 18.65
CA LEU A 46 -20.24 -16.97 19.12
C LEU A 46 -20.77 -16.40 20.44
N ALA A 47 -19.88 -16.24 21.41
CA ALA A 47 -20.24 -15.64 22.70
C ALA A 47 -20.79 -14.21 22.48
N PRO A 48 -21.91 -13.81 23.11
CA PRO A 48 -22.48 -12.47 22.92
C PRO A 48 -21.50 -11.32 23.20
N ALA A 49 -20.53 -11.53 24.09
CA ALA A 49 -19.48 -10.54 24.40
C ALA A 49 -18.50 -10.27 23.24
N LEU A 50 -18.47 -11.15 22.23
CA LEU A 50 -17.64 -11.01 21.02
C LEU A 50 -18.46 -10.54 19.81
N ASP A 51 -19.74 -10.24 19.99
CA ASP A 51 -20.55 -9.67 18.92
C ASP A 51 -19.98 -8.31 18.48
N GLY A 52 -19.80 -8.14 17.17
CA GLY A 52 -19.13 -6.96 16.60
C GLY A 52 -17.62 -6.88 16.87
N PHE A 53 -16.99 -7.94 17.41
CA PHE A 53 -15.53 -7.99 17.55
C PHE A 53 -14.87 -7.91 16.17
N ARG A 54 -13.90 -7.02 16.03
CA ARG A 54 -13.25 -6.66 14.76
C ARG A 54 -11.78 -7.00 14.83
N ILE A 55 -11.32 -7.78 13.86
CA ILE A 55 -9.91 -8.15 13.70
C ILE A 55 -9.43 -7.52 12.41
N ALA A 56 -8.36 -6.73 12.50
CA ALA A 56 -7.64 -6.27 11.32
C ALA A 56 -6.51 -7.26 11.02
N CYS A 57 -6.60 -7.96 9.89
CA CYS A 57 -5.52 -8.80 9.38
C CYS A 57 -4.66 -7.97 8.43
N VAL A 58 -3.41 -7.74 8.81
CA VAL A 58 -2.44 -6.96 8.03
C VAL A 58 -1.39 -7.90 7.47
N THR A 59 -1.12 -7.77 6.18
CA THR A 59 -0.17 -8.60 5.43
C THR A 59 0.54 -7.78 4.37
N ASP A 60 1.76 -8.20 4.00
CA ASP A 60 2.52 -7.75 2.83
C ASP A 60 2.70 -6.23 2.75
N VAL A 61 2.79 -5.56 3.90
CA VAL A 61 3.04 -4.12 3.94
C VAL A 61 4.51 -3.80 3.61
N HIS A 62 5.41 -4.78 3.77
CA HIS A 62 6.83 -4.66 3.42
C HIS A 62 7.48 -3.37 3.95
N ILE A 63 7.24 -3.09 5.24
CA ILE A 63 7.84 -1.98 5.95
C ILE A 63 9.36 -2.14 5.84
N SER A 64 9.99 -1.16 5.22
CA SER A 64 11.44 -1.11 5.06
C SER A 64 11.93 0.31 5.23
N HIS A 65 13.23 0.47 5.53
CA HIS A 65 13.87 1.77 5.78
C HIS A 65 13.58 2.84 4.71
N GLY A 66 13.38 2.44 3.44
CA GLY A 66 13.03 3.33 2.32
C GLY A 66 11.52 3.56 2.11
N VAL A 67 10.64 2.71 2.64
CA VAL A 67 9.20 2.67 2.32
C VAL A 67 8.35 3.01 3.54
N ARG A 68 8.63 4.16 4.18
CA ARG A 68 7.86 4.68 5.33
C ARG A 68 6.39 5.03 5.02
N ARG A 69 6.01 5.04 3.74
CA ARG A 69 4.68 5.49 3.28
C ARG A 69 3.60 4.41 3.45
N GLY A 70 3.93 3.15 3.16
CA GLY A 70 3.00 2.01 3.32
C GLY A 70 2.62 1.80 4.78
N GLY A 71 3.61 1.76 5.68
CA GLY A 71 3.36 1.65 7.12
C GLY A 71 2.54 2.81 7.69
N ARG A 72 2.74 4.05 7.21
CA ARG A 72 1.91 5.18 7.64
C ARG A 72 0.47 5.08 7.12
N ALA A 73 0.28 4.75 5.85
CA ALA A 73 -1.05 4.52 5.28
C ALA A 73 -1.79 3.40 6.03
N MET A 74 -1.09 2.30 6.34
CA MET A 74 -1.60 1.21 7.18
C MET A 74 -2.08 1.73 8.55
N LEU A 75 -1.25 2.49 9.27
CA LEU A 75 -1.63 3.04 10.57
C LEU A 75 -2.85 3.97 10.48
N GLU A 76 -2.92 4.82 9.45
CA GLU A 76 -4.07 5.69 9.21
C GLU A 76 -5.34 4.90 8.93
N LEU A 77 -5.25 3.79 8.18
CA LEU A 77 -6.38 2.90 7.91
C LEU A 77 -6.81 2.15 9.17
N LEU A 78 -5.88 1.58 9.94
CA LEU A 78 -6.18 0.91 11.21
C LEU A 78 -6.87 1.86 12.20
N ALA A 79 -6.42 3.12 12.27
CA ALA A 79 -7.05 4.13 13.11
C ALA A 79 -8.51 4.43 12.70
N ARG A 80 -8.83 4.34 11.41
CA ARG A 80 -10.19 4.52 10.87
C ARG A 80 -11.06 3.29 11.10
N GLU A 81 -10.53 2.08 10.89
CA GLU A 81 -11.29 0.84 11.04
C GLU A 81 -11.61 0.49 12.50
N ARG A 82 -10.78 0.98 13.44
CA ARG A 82 -10.91 0.74 14.88
C ARG A 82 -11.08 -0.75 15.22
N PRO A 83 -10.13 -1.62 14.81
CA PRO A 83 -10.17 -3.01 15.18
C PRO A 83 -9.92 -3.18 16.69
N HIS A 84 -10.46 -4.26 17.25
CA HIS A 84 -10.21 -4.67 18.62
C HIS A 84 -8.90 -5.48 18.74
N LEU A 85 -8.49 -6.13 17.65
CA LEU A 85 -7.24 -6.87 17.55
C LEU A 85 -6.61 -6.62 16.18
N VAL A 86 -5.30 -6.36 16.16
CA VAL A 86 -4.50 -6.29 14.93
C VAL A 86 -3.63 -7.53 14.85
N ALA A 87 -3.85 -8.34 13.82
CA ALA A 87 -3.08 -9.52 13.52
C ALA A 87 -2.11 -9.21 12.37
N LEU A 88 -0.83 -9.45 12.59
CA LEU A 88 0.23 -9.32 11.60
C LEU A 88 0.56 -10.71 11.05
N VAL A 89 0.18 -11.00 9.80
CA VAL A 89 0.04 -12.39 9.33
C VAL A 89 0.90 -12.74 8.11
N GLY A 90 1.64 -11.78 7.54
CA GLY A 90 2.51 -12.01 6.39
C GLY A 90 3.39 -10.80 6.07
N ASP A 91 4.60 -11.05 5.57
CA ASP A 91 5.62 -10.12 5.06
C ASP A 91 5.50 -8.65 5.48
N ILE A 92 5.52 -8.44 6.79
CA ILE A 92 5.48 -7.09 7.37
C ILE A 92 6.79 -6.36 7.13
N CYS A 93 7.91 -7.06 7.08
CA CYS A 93 9.25 -6.53 6.92
C CYS A 93 9.99 -7.29 5.82
N ASN A 94 10.85 -6.61 5.07
CA ASN A 94 11.64 -7.25 4.00
C ASN A 94 12.91 -7.89 4.55
N HIS A 95 13.52 -7.24 5.54
CA HIS A 95 14.77 -7.69 6.12
C HIS A 95 14.66 -7.67 7.64
N ARG A 96 15.47 -8.51 8.29
CA ARG A 96 15.54 -8.56 9.74
C ARG A 96 15.94 -7.22 10.37
N ALA A 97 16.68 -6.40 9.64
CA ALA A 97 17.11 -5.08 10.08
C ALA A 97 15.98 -4.04 10.09
N ASP A 98 14.79 -4.34 9.53
CA ASP A 98 13.64 -3.43 9.52
C ASP A 98 12.81 -3.45 10.83
N LEU A 99 13.14 -4.38 11.76
CA LEU A 99 12.57 -4.48 13.11
C LEU A 99 13.41 -3.69 14.12
#